data_AF-A0A9Q3H059-F1
#
_entry.id   AF-A0A9Q3H059-F1
#
_cell.length_a   1.000
_cell.length_b   1.000
_cell.length_c   1.000
_cell.angle_alpha   90.00
_cell.angle_beta   90.00
_cell.angle_gamma   90.00
#
_symmetry.space_group_name_H-M   'P 1'
#
loop_
_entity.id
_entity.type
_entity.pdbx_description
1 polymer ?
#
loop_
_entity_poly.entity_id
_entity_poly.type
_entity_poly.pdbx_seq_one_letter_code
_entity_poly.pdbx_strand_id
1 'polypeptide(L)'
;MGQELLREVPKLEEWPHFSGEGGYAYMEFIRGIDMIKEDLELPDRLVKARFNILFTKSAHRRYIKLRQAHGNQSWTWWKTQIINKWANDSCIFKVEAAFEFAKFNSYKGKALPWFCQQKDRLTALYPDMSEFMIHRKILRQFGGHSEHAVKSRTT
;
A
#
# COMPACT_ATOMS: atom_id res chain seq x y z
N MET A 1 33.72 10.40 6.73
CA MET A 1 32.30 10.69 6.47
C MET A 1 31.50 9.53 5.83
N GLY A 2 32.05 8.31 5.63
CA GLY A 2 31.29 7.22 4.96
C GLY A 2 30.70 6.13 5.87
N GLN A 3 31.18 6.00 7.11
CA GLN A 3 30.81 4.90 8.00
C GLN A 3 29.69 5.25 9.01
N GLU A 4 29.55 6.52 9.39
CA GLU A 4 28.49 6.95 10.33
C GLU A 4 27.10 6.89 9.71
N LEU A 5 26.93 7.38 8.48
CA LEU A 5 25.65 7.31 7.74
C LEU A 5 25.14 5.88 7.55
N LEU A 6 26.02 4.87 7.51
CA LEU A 6 25.61 3.47 7.36
C LEU A 6 25.05 2.85 8.64
N ARG A 7 25.38 3.41 9.82
CA ARG A 7 24.85 2.93 11.12
C ARG A 7 23.40 3.37 11.35
N GLU A 8 22.99 4.47 10.73
CA GLU A 8 21.64 5.02 10.84
C GLU A 8 20.68 4.41 9.82
N VAL A 9 21.19 3.71 8.79
CA VAL A 9 20.30 3.05 7.83
C VAL A 9 19.64 1.83 8.50
N PRO A 10 18.29 1.74 8.48
CA PRO A 10 17.57 0.63 9.04
C PRO A 10 18.05 -0.70 8.47
N LYS A 11 17.99 -1.74 9.31
CA LYS A 11 18.32 -3.11 8.90
C LYS A 11 17.32 -3.56 7.84
N LEU A 12 17.71 -4.50 6.99
CA LEU A 12 16.90 -4.96 5.86
C LEU A 12 15.51 -5.44 6.27
N GLU A 13 15.37 -6.01 7.46
CA GLU A 13 14.12 -6.52 8.01
C GLU A 13 13.12 -5.41 8.35
N GLU A 14 13.60 -4.19 8.58
CA GLU A 14 12.80 -3.00 8.91
C GLU A 14 12.30 -2.28 7.65
N TRP A 15 12.79 -2.68 6.47
CA TRP A 15 12.35 -2.13 5.19
C TRP A 15 11.07 -2.82 4.72
N PRO A 16 10.21 -2.12 3.97
CA PRO A 16 9.02 -2.74 3.39
C PRO A 16 9.42 -3.81 2.38
N HIS A 17 8.68 -4.92 2.37
CA HIS A 17 8.86 -6.02 1.42
C HIS A 17 7.66 -6.09 0.47
N PHE A 18 7.90 -6.43 -0.79
CA PHE A 18 6.85 -6.51 -1.80
C PHE A 18 6.92 -7.79 -2.62
N SER A 19 5.84 -8.56 -2.58
CA SER A 19 5.72 -9.87 -3.26
C SER A 19 5.14 -9.78 -4.68
N GLY A 20 4.55 -8.64 -5.04
CA GLY A 20 3.74 -8.49 -6.25
C GLY A 20 2.30 -9.00 -6.11
N GLU A 21 1.89 -9.39 -4.89
CA GLU A 21 0.53 -9.77 -4.52
C GLU A 21 -0.08 -8.71 -3.59
N GLY A 22 -1.41 -8.67 -3.50
CA GLY A 22 -2.14 -7.63 -2.74
C GLY A 22 -2.46 -6.41 -3.62
N GLY A 23 -3.74 -6.03 -3.69
CA GLY A 23 -4.22 -5.04 -4.66
C GLY A 23 -3.55 -3.67 -4.54
N TYR A 24 -3.17 -3.26 -3.33
CA TYR A 24 -2.56 -1.95 -3.07
C TYR A 24 -1.22 -2.04 -2.32
N ALA A 25 -0.70 -3.25 -2.10
CA ALA A 25 0.56 -3.47 -1.38
C ALA A 25 1.77 -2.80 -2.06
N TYR A 26 1.69 -2.56 -3.38
CA TYR A 26 2.72 -1.81 -4.11
C TYR A 26 2.79 -0.34 -3.69
N MET A 27 1.66 0.26 -3.29
CA MET A 27 1.61 1.66 -2.83
C MET A 27 2.29 1.78 -1.47
N GLU A 28 1.97 0.88 -0.55
CA GLU A 28 2.60 0.82 0.78
C GLU A 28 4.11 0.61 0.66
N PHE A 29 4.52 -0.28 -0.23
CA PHE A 29 5.94 -0.49 -0.53
C PHE A 29 6.61 0.80 -1.04
N ILE A 30 6.04 1.47 -2.05
CA ILE A 30 6.59 2.71 -2.59
C ILE A 30 6.67 3.80 -1.51
N ARG A 31 5.58 4.02 -0.75
CA ARG A 31 5.52 5.03 0.31
C ARG A 31 6.53 4.76 1.41
N GLY A 32 6.65 3.51 1.85
CA GLY A 32 7.62 3.14 2.89
C GLY A 32 9.07 3.39 2.44
N ILE A 33 9.40 3.11 1.18
CA ILE A 33 10.72 3.43 0.63
C ILE A 33 10.92 4.95 0.50
N ASP A 34 9.91 5.69 0.04
CA ASP A 34 9.97 7.16 -0.09
C ASP A 34 10.20 7.81 1.30
N MET A 35 9.47 7.39 2.34
CA MET A 35 9.65 7.87 3.73
C MET A 35 11.07 7.61 4.25
N ILE A 36 11.56 6.36 4.16
CA ILE A 36 12.92 6.01 4.62
C ILE A 36 13.97 6.84 3.86
N LYS A 37 13.77 7.06 2.56
CA LYS A 37 14.69 7.81 1.73
C LYS A 37 14.69 9.30 2.08
N GLU A 38 13.53 9.87 2.39
CA GLU A 38 13.37 11.27 2.79
C GLU A 38 13.95 11.51 4.18
N ASP A 39 13.55 10.72 5.18
CA ASP A 39 13.96 10.88 6.58
C ASP A 39 15.47 10.74 6.79
N LEU A 40 16.13 9.94 5.95
CA LEU A 40 17.57 9.63 6.08
C LEU A 40 18.39 10.14 4.89
N GLU A 41 17.79 10.95 4.02
CA GLU A 41 18.40 11.53 2.82
C GLU A 41 19.16 10.51 1.94
N LEU A 42 18.63 9.27 1.83
CA LEU A 42 19.38 8.17 1.24
C LEU A 42 19.55 8.34 -0.28
N PRO A 43 20.74 8.12 -0.85
CA PRO A 43 20.91 8.08 -2.29
C PRO A 43 20.28 6.81 -2.89
N ASP A 44 19.77 6.91 -4.12
CA ASP A 44 19.11 5.80 -4.83
C ASP A 44 19.94 4.51 -4.86
N ARG A 45 21.26 4.64 -4.93
CA ARG A 45 22.17 3.47 -4.94
C ARG A 45 21.98 2.57 -3.72
N LEU A 46 21.70 3.13 -2.54
CA LEU A 46 21.51 2.36 -1.30
C LEU A 46 20.17 1.65 -1.30
N VAL A 47 19.10 2.32 -1.73
CA VAL A 47 17.78 1.70 -1.90
C VAL A 47 17.88 0.52 -2.88
N LYS A 48 18.50 0.74 -4.04
CA LYS A 48 18.63 -0.27 -5.11
C LYS A 48 19.50 -1.46 -4.73
N ALA A 49 20.50 -1.27 -3.88
CA ALA A 49 21.32 -2.37 -3.38
C ALA A 49 20.51 -3.40 -2.58
N ARG A 50 19.34 -2.99 -2.06
CA ARG A 50 18.47 -3.83 -1.22
C ARG A 50 17.36 -4.53 -2.02
N PHE A 51 17.10 -4.12 -3.26
CA PHE A 51 15.97 -4.64 -4.06
C PHE A 51 15.94 -6.15 -4.24
N ASN A 52 17.11 -6.80 -4.29
CA ASN A 52 17.18 -8.25 -4.39
C ASN A 52 16.53 -8.97 -3.19
N ILE A 53 16.45 -8.30 -2.04
CA ILE A 53 15.87 -8.81 -0.79
C ILE A 53 14.45 -8.28 -0.61
N LEU A 54 14.24 -6.99 -0.86
CA LEU A 54 12.95 -6.33 -0.64
C LEU A 54 11.86 -6.82 -1.59
N PHE A 55 12.22 -7.18 -2.83
CA PHE A 55 11.27 -7.84 -3.72
C PHE A 55 11.26 -9.34 -3.46
N THR A 56 10.05 -9.91 -3.36
CA THR A 56 9.84 -11.35 -3.17
C THR A 56 8.90 -11.89 -4.26
N LYS A 57 8.80 -13.22 -4.36
CA LYS A 57 7.89 -13.93 -5.29
C LYS A 57 7.86 -13.35 -6.72
N SER A 58 6.69 -12.86 -7.16
CA SER A 58 6.46 -12.40 -8.53
C SER A 58 7.12 -11.06 -8.82
N ALA A 59 7.23 -10.19 -7.81
CA ALA A 59 7.95 -8.92 -7.92
C ALA A 59 9.46 -9.16 -8.08
N HIS A 60 10.02 -10.13 -7.35
CA HIS A 60 11.45 -10.48 -7.48
C HIS A 60 11.81 -10.94 -8.90
N ARG A 61 10.99 -11.83 -9.48
CA ARG A 61 11.18 -12.28 -10.87
C ARG A 61 11.12 -11.13 -11.87
N ARG A 62 10.23 -10.15 -11.65
CA ARG A 62 10.13 -8.94 -12.49
C ARG A 62 11.36 -8.06 -12.32
N TYR A 63 11.81 -7.86 -11.08
CA TYR A 63 13.01 -7.09 -10.75
C TYR A 63 14.24 -7.63 -11.49
N ILE A 64 14.51 -8.94 -11.41
CA ILE A 64 15.66 -9.55 -12.10
C ILE A 64 15.61 -9.26 -13.61
N LYS A 65 14.47 -9.49 -14.25
CA LYS A 65 14.29 -9.26 -15.69
C LYS A 65 14.56 -7.81 -16.09
N LEU A 66 13.95 -6.86 -15.36
CA LEU A 66 14.12 -5.43 -15.63
C LEU A 66 15.55 -4.95 -15.35
N ARG A 67 16.19 -5.48 -14.30
CA ARG A 67 17.56 -5.16 -13.93
C ARG A 67 18.56 -5.67 -14.96
N GLN A 68 18.35 -6.85 -15.52
CA GLN A 68 19.17 -7.39 -16.62
C GLN A 68 19.00 -6.58 -17.91
N ALA A 69 17.78 -6.16 -18.24
CA ALA A 69 17.49 -5.44 -19.49
C ALA A 69 17.91 -3.96 -19.46
N HIS A 70 17.75 -3.28 -18.31
CA HIS A 70 17.91 -1.82 -18.22
C HIS A 70 19.02 -1.37 -17.27
N GLY A 71 19.71 -2.31 -16.61
CA GLY A 71 20.83 -2.01 -15.72
C GLY A 71 20.46 -1.17 -14.50
N ASN A 72 21.36 -0.25 -14.12
CA ASN A 72 21.20 0.64 -12.97
C ASN A 72 20.30 1.83 -13.30
N GLN A 73 19.03 1.76 -12.93
CA GLN A 73 18.06 2.86 -13.10
C GLN A 73 17.82 3.64 -11.81
N SER A 74 17.19 4.82 -11.87
CA SER A 74 16.83 5.63 -10.69
C SER A 74 15.65 5.04 -9.91
N TRP A 75 15.45 5.45 -8.66
CA TRP A 75 14.28 5.07 -7.87
C TRP A 75 12.98 5.52 -8.54
N THR A 76 12.95 6.74 -9.08
CA THR A 76 11.82 7.27 -9.86
C THR A 76 11.44 6.34 -11.02
N TRP A 77 12.43 5.84 -11.77
CA TRP A 77 12.16 4.88 -12.86
C TRP A 77 11.55 3.58 -12.32
N TRP A 78 12.05 3.05 -11.20
CA TRP A 78 11.51 1.86 -10.58
C TRP A 78 10.09 2.06 -10.07
N LYS A 79 9.76 3.22 -9.48
CA LYS A 79 8.37 3.58 -9.12
C LYS A 79 7.46 3.48 -10.33
N THR A 80 7.85 4.06 -11.47
CA THR A 80 7.08 3.97 -12.72
C THR A 80 6.88 2.52 -13.16
N GLN A 81 7.91 1.67 -13.10
CA GLN A 81 7.76 0.25 -13.50
C GLN A 81 6.85 -0.53 -12.56
N ILE A 82 6.88 -0.23 -11.25
CA ILE A 82 6.00 -0.85 -10.26
C ILE A 82 4.55 -0.41 -10.53
N ILE A 83 4.32 0.90 -10.64
CA ILE A 83 2.99 1.45 -10.92
C ILE A 83 2.45 0.88 -12.23
N ASN A 84 3.20 0.94 -13.34
CA ASN A 84 2.73 0.42 -14.62
C ASN A 84 2.37 -1.07 -14.58
N LYS A 85 3.04 -1.86 -13.74
CA LYS A 85 2.77 -3.30 -13.65
C LYS A 85 1.59 -3.62 -12.73
N TRP A 86 1.48 -2.96 -11.57
CA TRP A 86 0.57 -3.32 -10.49
C TRP A 86 -0.56 -2.31 -10.24
N ALA A 87 -0.48 -1.11 -10.80
CA ALA A 87 -1.56 -0.11 -10.84
C ALA A 87 -2.38 -0.20 -12.15
N ASN A 88 -2.47 -1.37 -12.78
CA ASN A 88 -3.28 -1.52 -13.99
C ASN A 88 -4.79 -1.51 -13.68
N ASP A 89 -5.62 -1.22 -14.68
CA ASP A 89 -7.08 -1.14 -14.55
C ASP A 89 -7.70 -2.39 -13.94
N SER A 90 -7.13 -3.57 -14.20
CA SER A 90 -7.61 -4.82 -13.59
C SER A 90 -7.37 -4.86 -12.07
N CYS A 91 -6.33 -4.19 -11.58
CA CYS A 91 -6.06 -4.07 -10.14
C CYS A 91 -7.02 -3.08 -9.49
N ILE A 92 -7.20 -1.90 -10.11
CA ILE A 92 -8.16 -0.88 -9.68
C ILE A 92 -9.56 -1.50 -9.61
N PHE A 93 -10.01 -2.15 -10.70
CA PHE A 93 -11.29 -2.84 -10.77
C PHE A 93 -11.47 -3.89 -9.66
N LYS A 94 -10.43 -4.68 -9.36
CA LYS A 94 -10.49 -5.68 -8.28
C LYS A 94 -10.64 -5.04 -6.91
N VAL A 95 -9.96 -3.92 -6.66
CA VAL A 95 -10.06 -3.19 -5.38
C VAL A 95 -11.42 -2.51 -5.25
N GLU A 96 -11.93 -1.90 -6.33
CA GLU A 96 -13.28 -1.34 -6.41
C GLU A 96 -14.34 -2.41 -6.13
N ALA A 97 -14.32 -3.52 -6.86
CA ALA A 97 -15.25 -4.63 -6.65
C ALA A 97 -15.15 -5.17 -5.21
N ALA A 98 -13.93 -5.35 -4.69
CA ALA A 98 -13.73 -5.82 -3.32
C ALA A 98 -14.34 -4.87 -2.28
N PHE A 99 -14.29 -3.55 -2.51
CA PHE A 99 -14.94 -2.56 -1.66
C PHE A 99 -16.47 -2.58 -1.83
N GLU A 100 -16.97 -2.61 -3.06
CA GLU A 100 -18.41 -2.57 -3.36
C GLU A 100 -19.17 -3.75 -2.78
N PHE A 101 -18.61 -4.97 -2.90
CA PHE A 101 -19.20 -6.20 -2.40
C PHE A 101 -18.93 -6.47 -0.91
N ALA A 102 -17.98 -5.75 -0.30
CA ALA A 102 -17.74 -5.86 1.13
C ALA A 102 -18.84 -5.14 1.91
N LYS A 103 -19.92 -5.85 2.22
CA LYS A 103 -20.89 -5.44 3.23
C LYS A 103 -20.45 -5.89 4.61
N PHE A 104 -20.55 -5.00 5.61
CA PHE A 104 -20.25 -5.39 6.98
C PHE A 104 -21.30 -6.38 7.48
N ASN A 105 -20.85 -7.43 8.16
CA ASN A 105 -21.70 -8.41 8.81
C ASN A 105 -21.19 -8.66 10.23
N SER A 106 -21.95 -8.20 11.22
CA SER A 106 -21.61 -8.29 12.65
C SER A 106 -21.47 -9.73 13.16
N TYR A 107 -22.11 -10.71 12.49
CA TYR A 107 -21.99 -12.13 12.84
C TYR A 107 -20.71 -12.76 12.31
N LYS A 108 -20.07 -12.16 11.29
CA LYS A 108 -18.89 -12.73 10.60
C LYS A 108 -17.56 -12.12 11.04
N GLY A 109 -17.55 -11.02 11.80
CA GLY A 109 -16.29 -10.40 12.22
C GLY A 109 -16.44 -9.11 13.02
N LYS A 110 -15.29 -8.60 13.46
CA LYS A 110 -15.19 -7.35 14.22
C LYS A 110 -15.22 -6.14 13.29
N ALA A 111 -15.89 -5.07 13.73
CA ALA A 111 -16.05 -3.84 12.95
C ALA A 111 -14.71 -3.15 12.64
N LEU A 112 -13.81 -3.05 13.62
CA LEU A 112 -12.57 -2.28 13.48
C LEU A 112 -11.63 -2.83 12.38
N PRO A 113 -11.23 -4.12 12.36
CA PRO A 113 -10.38 -4.65 11.29
C PRO A 113 -11.02 -4.53 9.90
N TRP A 114 -12.32 -4.76 9.82
CA TRP A 114 -13.06 -4.62 8.57
C TRP A 114 -13.07 -3.16 8.09
N PHE A 115 -13.28 -2.21 9.00
CA PHE A 115 -13.26 -0.77 8.71
C PHE A 115 -11.89 -0.33 8.22
N CYS A 116 -10.81 -0.72 8.91
CA CYS A 116 -9.44 -0.43 8.50
C CYS A 116 -9.19 -0.95 7.08
N GLN A 117 -9.58 -2.19 6.79
CA GLN A 117 -9.44 -2.76 5.45
C GLN A 117 -10.22 -1.96 4.38
N GLN A 118 -11.42 -1.46 4.69
CA GLN A 118 -12.16 -0.61 3.74
C GLN A 118 -11.52 0.77 3.58
N LYS A 119 -10.97 1.35 4.65
CA LYS A 119 -10.20 2.60 4.60
C LYS A 119 -8.97 2.46 3.70
N ASP A 120 -8.23 1.35 3.82
CA ASP A 120 -7.04 1.09 3.01
C ASP A 120 -7.41 0.99 1.52
N ARG A 121 -8.50 0.28 1.18
CA ARG A 121 -9.00 0.17 -0.20
C ARG A 121 -9.37 1.53 -0.79
N LEU A 122 -10.10 2.35 -0.04
CA LEU A 122 -10.50 3.69 -0.53
C LEU A 122 -9.32 4.64 -0.64
N THR A 123 -8.36 4.58 0.29
CA THR A 123 -7.14 5.40 0.24
C THR A 123 -6.26 4.99 -0.95
N ALA A 124 -6.29 3.72 -1.33
CA ALA A 124 -5.61 3.24 -2.53
C ALA A 124 -6.29 3.73 -3.81
N LEU A 125 -7.62 3.66 -3.88
CA LEU A 125 -8.39 4.09 -5.07
C LEU A 125 -8.42 5.62 -5.25
N TYR A 126 -8.51 6.35 -4.14
CA TYR A 126 -8.74 7.79 -4.12
C TYR A 126 -7.83 8.45 -3.07
N PRO A 127 -6.53 8.60 -3.36
CA PRO A 127 -5.55 9.13 -2.40
C PRO A 127 -5.87 10.56 -1.93
N ASP A 128 -6.55 11.35 -2.75
CA ASP A 128 -6.91 12.75 -2.45
C ASP A 128 -8.29 12.88 -1.77
N MET A 129 -8.96 11.76 -1.48
CA MET A 129 -10.28 11.79 -0.82
C MET A 129 -10.15 12.15 0.65
N SER A 130 -10.97 13.10 1.11
CA SER A 130 -10.99 13.49 2.52
C SER A 130 -11.40 12.33 3.44
N GLU A 131 -10.86 12.31 4.67
CA GLU A 131 -11.21 11.28 5.66
C GLU A 131 -12.72 11.21 5.92
N PHE A 132 -13.39 12.37 5.96
CA PHE A 132 -14.84 12.43 6.09
C PHE A 132 -15.56 11.66 4.97
N MET A 133 -15.13 11.83 3.72
CA MET A 133 -15.74 11.14 2.57
C MET A 133 -15.42 9.65 2.56
N ILE A 134 -14.20 9.27 2.96
CA ILE A 134 -13.83 7.87 3.17
C ILE A 134 -14.76 7.25 4.22
N HIS A 135 -14.89 7.85 5.40
CA HIS A 135 -15.75 7.34 6.48
C HIS A 135 -17.20 7.24 6.03
N ARG A 136 -17.73 8.26 5.34
CA ARG A 136 -19.10 8.24 4.81
C ARG A 136 -19.32 7.10 3.81
N LYS A 137 -18.37 6.83 2.91
CA LYS A 137 -18.45 5.70 1.97
C LYS A 137 -18.42 4.36 2.69
N ILE A 138 -17.59 4.20 3.72
CA ILE A 138 -17.54 2.97 4.52
C ILE A 138 -18.85 2.77 5.30
N LEU A 139 -19.43 3.81 5.89
CA LEU A 139 -20.70 3.71 6.61
C LEU A 139 -21.84 3.22 5.73
N ARG A 140 -21.89 3.60 4.44
CA ARG A 140 -22.88 3.08 3.48
C ARG A 140 -22.77 1.57 3.25
N GLN A 141 -21.61 0.96 3.56
CA GLN A 141 -21.39 -0.48 3.46
C GLN A 141 -21.90 -1.26 4.69
N PHE A 142 -22.31 -0.58 5.78
CA PHE A 142 -22.87 -1.24 6.96
C PHE A 142 -24.31 -1.76 6.79
N GLY A 143 -24.97 -1.48 5.65
CA GLY A 143 -26.37 -1.83 5.42
C GLY A 143 -27.33 -0.93 6.20
N GLY A 144 -28.51 -0.68 5.66
CA GLY A 144 -29.48 0.32 6.13
C GLY A 144 -30.14 0.06 7.49
N HIS A 145 -29.45 -0.55 8.46
CA HIS A 145 -29.96 -0.75 9.83
C HIS A 145 -29.12 -0.04 10.91
N SER A 146 -27.96 0.55 10.56
CA SER A 146 -27.15 1.31 11.52
C SER A 146 -27.39 2.82 11.51
N GLU A 147 -28.09 3.38 10.51
CA GLU A 147 -28.48 4.81 10.55
C GLU A 147 -29.42 5.13 11.73
N HIS A 148 -30.12 4.13 12.26
CA HIS A 148 -31.02 4.27 13.40
C HIS A 148 -30.42 3.87 14.76
N ALA A 149 -29.37 3.03 14.79
CA ALA A 149 -28.80 2.48 16.03
C ALA A 149 -27.87 3.45 16.79
N VAL A 150 -27.33 4.48 16.10
CA VAL A 150 -26.49 5.51 16.73
C VAL A 150 -27.33 6.59 17.41
N LYS A 151 -28.60 6.75 17.04
CA LYS A 151 -29.52 7.73 17.65
C LYS A 151 -30.27 7.21 18.87
N SER A 152 -30.23 5.90 19.16
CA SER A 152 -31.07 5.26 20.19
C SER A 152 -30.36 4.99 21.52
N ARG A 153 -29.20 5.61 21.78
CA ARG A 153 -28.50 5.54 23.08
C ARG A 153 -28.39 6.88 23.81
N THR A 154 -29.36 7.76 23.57
CA THR A 154 -29.55 8.99 24.33
C THR A 154 -31.02 9.10 24.70
N THR A 155 -31.45 8.32 25.69
CA THR A 155 -32.49 8.62 26.71
C THR A 155 -32.71 7.41 27.59
#